data_AF-A0A967T685-F1
#
_entry.id   AF-A0A967T685-F1
#
_cell.length_a   1.000
_cell.length_b   1.000
_cell.length_c   1.000
_cell.angle_alpha   90.00
_cell.angle_beta   90.00
_cell.angle_gamma   90.00
#
_symmetry.space_group_name_H-M   'P 1'
#
loop_
_entity.id
_entity.type
_entity.pdbx_description
1 polymer ?
#
loop_
_entity_poly.entity_id
_entity_poly.type
_entity_poly.pdbx_seq_one_letter_code
_entity_poly.pdbx_strand_id
1 'polypeptide(L)' 'MMTKVLSSLLSGVLVLIGLYLFAFGQVWAPAALDFLPDTEIGFWIELIVPFLPMAFIASGAALSVSLRR' A
#
# COMPACT_ATOMS: atom_id res chain seq x y z
N MET A 1 -24.14 -8.53 -8.57
CA MET A 1 -23.83 -9.22 -7.29
C MET A 1 -22.36 -9.64 -7.23
N MET A 2 -21.84 -10.33 -8.24
CA MET A 2 -20.42 -10.76 -8.32
C MET A 2 -19.40 -9.60 -8.26
N THR A 3 -19.71 -8.46 -8.89
CA THR A 3 -18.88 -7.25 -8.87
C THR A 3 -18.79 -6.59 -7.49
N LYS A 4 -19.87 -6.60 -6.69
CA LYS A 4 -19.88 -6.05 -5.32
C LYS A 4 -19.02 -6.89 -4.37
N VAL A 5 -19.08 -8.22 -4.51
CA VAL A 5 -18.26 -9.15 -3.72
C VAL A 5 -16.78 -8.98 -4.05
N LEU A 6 -16.44 -8.91 -5.34
CA LEU A 6 -15.07 -8.70 -5.79
C LEU A 6 -14.49 -7.37 -5.28
N SER A 7 -15.25 -6.28 -5.38
CA SER A 7 -14.81 -4.97 -4.86
C SER A 7 -14.66 -4.96 -3.34
N SER A 8 -15.51 -5.70 -2.62
CA SER A 8 -15.39 -5.83 -1.15
C SER A 8 -14.12 -6.59 -0.75
N LEU A 9 -13.83 -7.70 -1.45
CA LEU A 9 -12.58 -8.45 -1.26
C LEU A 9 -11.37 -7.60 -1.59
N LEU A 10 -11.38 -6.87 -2.71
CA LEU A 10 -10.31 -5.96 -3.09
C LEU A 10 -10.07 -4.87 -2.04
N SER A 11 -11.14 -4.27 -1.52
CA SER A 11 -11.06 -3.27 -0.46
C SER A 11 -10.39 -3.85 0.79
N GLY A 12 -10.81 -5.03 1.25
CA GLY A 12 -10.20 -5.70 2.40
C GLY A 12 -8.73 -6.03 2.17
N VAL A 13 -8.38 -6.57 1.00
CA VAL A 13 -7.01 -6.90 0.62
C VAL A 13 -6.12 -5.65 0.61
N LEU A 14 -6.58 -4.52 0.06
CA LEU A 14 -5.83 -3.26 0.05
C LEU A 14 -5.53 -2.78 1.48
N VAL A 15 -6.50 -2.81 2.38
CA VAL A 15 -6.29 -2.42 3.79
C VAL A 15 -5.28 -3.35 4.46
N LEU A 16 -5.41 -4.66 4.27
CA LEU A 16 -4.49 -5.64 4.87
C LEU A 16 -3.06 -5.49 4.34
N ILE A 17 -2.88 -5.26 3.03
CA ILE A 17 -1.57 -4.97 2.45
C ILE A 17 -0.99 -3.70 3.07
N GLY A 18 -1.77 -2.62 3.16
CA GLY A 18 -1.32 -1.38 3.76
C GLY A 18 -0.91 -1.54 5.23
N LEU A 19 -1.67 -2.29 6.03
CA LEU A 19 -1.31 -2.61 7.41
C LEU A 19 -0.04 -3.47 7.51
N TYR A 20 0.12 -4.45 6.62
CA TYR A 20 1.33 -5.27 6.56
C TYR A 20 2.56 -4.40 6.24
N LEU A 21 2.47 -3.53 5.23
CA LEU A 21 3.53 -2.60 4.86
C LEU A 21 3.82 -1.60 5.99
N PHE A 22 2.82 -1.18 6.75
CA PHE A 22 3.03 -0.30 7.90
C PHE A 22 3.79 -1.00 9.03
N ALA A 23 3.41 -2.23 9.37
CA ALA A 23 3.99 -2.97 10.48
C ALA A 23 5.39 -3.54 10.17
N PHE A 24 5.60 -4.00 8.93
CA PHE A 24 6.83 -4.68 8.51
C PHE A 24 7.70 -3.85 7.56
N GLY A 25 7.24 -2.67 7.13
CA GLY A 25 7.96 -1.76 6.23
C GLY A 25 9.36 -1.43 6.71
N GLN A 26 9.52 -1.20 8.02
CA GLN A 26 10.80 -0.88 8.64
C GLN A 26 11.84 -2.02 8.52
N VAL A 27 11.39 -3.26 8.27
CA VAL A 27 12.26 -4.44 8.18
C VAL A 27 12.80 -4.64 6.76
N TRP A 28 11.95 -4.50 5.74
CA TRP A 28 12.34 -4.77 4.35
C TRP A 28 12.68 -3.51 3.55
N ALA A 29 12.16 -2.33 3.91
CA ALA A 29 12.40 -1.10 3.15
C ALA A 29 13.87 -0.70 3.12
N PRO A 30 14.65 -0.73 4.22
CA PRO A 30 16.08 -0.42 4.16
C PRO A 30 16.83 -1.36 3.20
N ALA A 31 16.58 -2.67 3.33
CA ALA A 31 17.20 -3.67 2.46
C ALA A 31 16.80 -3.48 0.98
N ALA A 32 15.56 -3.08 0.69
CA ALA A 32 15.12 -2.78 -0.67
C ALA A 32 15.78 -1.52 -1.25
N LEU A 33 16.01 -0.50 -0.41
CA LEU A 33 16.72 0.72 -0.80
C LEU A 33 18.22 0.48 -1.03
N ASP A 34 18.83 -0.45 -0.29
CA ASP A 34 20.24 -0.84 -0.50
C ASP A 34 20.49 -1.43 -1.92
N PHE A 35 19.46 -2.00 -2.56
CA PHE A 35 19.54 -2.48 -3.95
C PHE A 35 19.37 -1.38 -5.01
N LEU A 36 19.08 -0.14 -4.60
CA LEU A 36 18.86 1.01 -5.46
C LEU A 36 19.91 2.10 -5.18
N PRO A 37 21.21 1.82 -5.40
CA PRO A 37 22.29 2.73 -5.02
C PRO A 37 22.22 4.05 -5.80
N ASP A 38 22.35 5.19 -5.10
CA ASP A 38 22.61 6.57 -5.57
C ASP A 38 22.08 6.95 -6.97
N THR A 39 20.88 6.48 -7.30
CA THR A 39 20.20 6.83 -8.54
C THR A 39 19.06 7.79 -8.21
N GLU A 40 18.71 8.67 -9.16
CA GLU A 40 17.53 9.52 -9.03
C GLU A 40 16.27 8.69 -8.70
N ILE A 41 16.18 7.48 -9.25
CA ILE A 41 15.10 6.52 -8.97
C ILE A 41 15.10 6.07 -7.50
N GLY A 42 16.27 5.76 -6.94
CA GLY A 42 16.42 5.41 -5.53
C GLY A 42 15.93 6.50 -4.59
N PHE A 43 16.28 7.76 -4.87
CA PHE A 43 15.80 8.92 -4.10
C PHE A 43 14.27 9.06 -4.14
N TRP A 44 13.65 8.92 -5.31
CA TRP A 44 12.19 8.95 -5.42
C TRP A 44 11.53 7.79 -4.66
N ILE A 45 12.12 6.60 -4.71
CA ILE A 45 11.60 5.43 -3.99
C ILE A 45 11.71 5.64 -2.48
N GLU A 46 12.85 6.12 -1.98
CA GLU A 46 13.04 6.45 -0.56
C GLU A 46 12.00 7.46 -0.07
N LEU A 47 11.67 8.46 -0.88
CA LEU A 47 10.64 9.44 -0.56
C LEU A 47 9.23 8.84 -0.54
N ILE A 48 8.89 7.93 -1.46
CA ILE A 48 7.53 7.38 -1.64
C ILE A 48 7.23 6.21 -0.69
N VAL A 49 8.21 5.34 -0.43
CA VAL A 49 8.04 4.12 0.36
C VAL A 49 7.36 4.35 1.72
N PRO A 50 7.67 5.41 2.50
CA PRO A 50 6.98 5.70 3.75
C PRO A 50 5.48 5.97 3.61
N PHE A 51 5.03 6.47 2.45
CA PHE A 51 3.63 6.81 2.18
C PHE A 51 2.83 5.65 1.58
N LEU A 52 3.49 4.63 1.05
CA LEU A 52 2.87 3.44 0.44
C LEU A 52 1.82 2.79 1.37
N PRO A 53 2.11 2.53 2.67
CA PRO A 53 1.14 1.92 3.58
C PRO A 53 -0.17 2.73 3.66
N MET A 54 -0.05 4.05 3.81
CA MET A 54 -1.20 4.95 3.93
C MET A 54 -2.00 5.03 2.64
N ALA A 55 -1.34 4.99 1.47
CA ALA A 55 -2.01 4.95 0.18
C ALA A 55 -2.89 3.69 0.07
N PHE A 56 -2.36 2.51 0.39
CA PHE A 56 -3.12 1.25 0.37
C PHE A 56 -4.31 1.26 1.33
N ILE A 57 -4.12 1.72 2.57
CA ILE A 57 -5.19 1.83 3.57
C ILE A 57 -6.27 2.82 3.10
N ALA A 58 -5.88 4.00 2.61
CA ALA A 58 -6.81 5.03 2.16
C ALA A 58 -7.61 4.58 0.94
N SER A 59 -6.96 3.96 -0.05
CA SER A 59 -7.64 3.41 -1.23
C SER A 59 -8.61 2.28 -0.85
N GLY A 60 -8.19 1.37 0.03
CA GLY A 60 -9.04 0.32 0.55
C GLY A 60 -10.26 0.88 1.30
N ALA A 61 -10.06 1.86 2.18
CA ALA A 61 -11.13 2.53 2.92
C ALA A 61 -12.10 3.30 1.99
N ALA A 62 -11.58 4.04 1.02
CA ALA A 62 -12.39 4.76 0.04
C ALA A 62 -13.26 3.81 -0.79
N LEU A 63 -12.70 2.67 -1.22
CA LEU A 63 -13.44 1.63 -1.93
C LEU A 63 -14.51 0.97 -1.04
N SER A 64 -14.21 0.78 0.24
CA SER A 64 -15.20 0.30 1.23
C SER A 64 -16.37 1.26 1.40
N VAL A 65 -16.10 2.57 1.43
CA VAL A 65 -17.14 3.61 1.56
C VAL A 65 -17.99 3.69 0.29
N SER A 66 -17.38 3.60 -0.90
CA SER A 66 -18.11 3.65 -2.16
C SER A 66 -19.03 2.44 -2.37
N LEU A 67 -18.70 1.28 -1.79
CA LEU A 67 -19.54 0.08 -1.84
C LEU A 67 -20.77 0.13 -0.91
N ARG A 68 -20.77 1.03 0.08
CA ARG A 68 -21.89 1.22 1.02
C ARG A 68 -22.92 2.25 0.53
N ARG A 69 -22.54 3.15 -0.37
CA ARG A 69 -23.45 4.09 -1.03
C ARG A 69 -24.16 3.42 -2.21
#